data_AF-A0A9P0PID4-F1
#
_entry.id   AF-A0A9P0PID4-F1
#
_cell.length_a   1.000
_cell.length_b   1.000
_cell.length_c   1.000
_cell.angle_alpha   90.00
_cell.angle_beta   90.00
_cell.angle_gamma   90.00
#
_symmetry.space_group_name_H-M   'P 1'
#
loop_
_entity.id
_entity.type
_entity.pdbx_description
1 polymer ?
#
loop_
_entity_poly.entity_id
_entity_poly.type
_entity_poly.pdbx_seq_one_letter_code
_entity_poly.pdbx_strand_id
1 'polypeptide(L)'
;MAPKKLLRGRVLHSQSCEIVNNIIKFMKKEAEEGISIPLTNYRDRVLAATGVSKNTYQRICKESKKKDLQGPSTSFQNPKKRKNMKKWKLDSFTPHQIKSIREIIYNFYMMEKKFPTLKGIRQKILDRGVLSEDVAELSISTLSRLLKKIGFKWQKMQDKRKVLCESYDIRAKRIKFLKKLLSIVNGLLIFKSGTKTGDYHNEMNSKNFMTWVERQLLPNLPERSVFVVDNASYHNVPIKKILRRLLGKRK
;
A
#
# COMPACT_ATOMS: atom_id res chain seq x y z
N MET A 1 -8.54 53.90 28.31
CA MET A 1 -8.55 52.68 27.46
C MET A 1 -7.85 52.99 26.15
N ALA A 2 -6.83 52.22 25.74
CA ALA A 2 -6.19 52.42 24.44
C ALA A 2 -7.21 52.21 23.30
N PRO A 3 -7.18 53.03 22.23
CA PRO A 3 -8.11 52.87 21.12
C PRO A 3 -7.89 51.51 20.45
N LYS A 4 -8.95 50.70 20.38
CA LYS A 4 -8.91 49.42 19.67
C LYS A 4 -8.57 49.68 18.21
N LYS A 5 -7.56 48.98 17.67
CA LYS A 5 -7.24 49.02 16.24
C LYS A 5 -8.45 48.51 15.45
N LEU A 6 -9.07 49.39 14.68
CA LEU A 6 -10.21 49.05 13.83
C LEU A 6 -9.76 48.04 12.75
N LEU A 7 -10.65 47.10 12.38
CA LEU A 7 -10.42 46.12 11.31
C LEU A 7 -10.52 46.78 9.91
N ARG A 8 -9.86 47.93 9.69
CA ARG A 8 -9.85 48.61 8.39
C ARG A 8 -9.07 47.77 7.36
N GLY A 9 -9.63 47.62 6.16
CA GLY A 9 -8.97 46.98 5.01
C GLY A 9 -8.99 45.44 4.98
N ARG A 10 -9.76 44.77 5.84
CA ARG A 10 -9.94 43.30 5.80
C ARG A 10 -11.35 42.95 5.33
N VAL A 11 -11.46 42.06 4.34
CA VAL A 11 -12.75 41.52 3.90
C VAL A 11 -13.33 40.66 5.03
N LEU A 12 -14.57 40.98 5.44
CA LEU A 12 -15.33 40.13 6.35
C LEU A 12 -15.93 38.96 5.54
N HIS A 13 -15.67 37.74 5.98
CA HIS A 13 -16.20 36.54 5.34
C HIS A 13 -17.64 36.25 5.78
N SER A 14 -18.38 35.47 5.00
CA SER A 14 -19.82 35.19 5.20
C SER A 14 -20.19 34.88 6.65
N GLN A 15 -19.44 33.97 7.29
CA GLN A 15 -19.69 33.58 8.69
C GLN A 15 -19.52 34.76 9.68
N SER A 16 -18.56 35.65 9.43
CA SER A 16 -18.36 36.84 10.28
C SER A 16 -19.51 37.84 10.08
N CYS A 17 -19.97 38.04 8.85
CA CYS A 17 -21.11 38.88 8.55
C CYS A 17 -22.39 38.33 9.22
N GLU A 18 -22.58 37.02 9.20
CA GLU A 18 -23.72 36.35 9.86
C GLU A 18 -23.70 36.56 11.38
N ILE A 19 -22.54 36.38 12.03
CA ILE A 19 -22.38 36.64 13.47
C ILE A 19 -22.70 38.11 13.78
N VAL A 20 -22.20 39.06 13.00
CA VAL A 20 -22.48 40.50 13.20
C VAL A 20 -23.97 40.78 13.03
N ASN A 21 -24.62 40.21 12.01
CA ASN A 21 -26.06 40.37 11.79
C ASN A 21 -26.88 39.80 12.95
N ASN A 22 -26.51 38.64 13.49
CA ASN A 22 -27.16 38.04 14.65
C ASN A 22 -27.05 38.93 15.89
N ILE A 23 -25.88 39.53 16.12
CA ILE A 23 -25.67 40.46 17.23
C ILE A 23 -26.55 41.70 17.05
N ILE A 24 -26.62 42.27 15.83
CA ILE A 24 -27.47 43.44 15.54
C ILE A 24 -28.94 43.12 15.83
N LYS A 25 -29.42 41.95 15.38
CA LYS A 25 -30.80 41.51 15.64
C LYS A 25 -31.07 41.34 17.13
N PHE A 26 -30.15 40.71 17.86
CA PHE A 26 -30.27 40.52 19.30
C PHE A 26 -30.34 41.85 20.05
N MET A 27 -29.47 42.81 19.72
CA MET A 27 -29.44 44.12 20.37
C MET A 27 -30.68 44.96 20.06
N LYS A 28 -31.21 44.92 18.82
CA LYS A 28 -32.46 45.60 18.46
C LYS A 28 -33.64 45.02 19.24
N LYS A 29 -33.73 43.70 19.31
CA LYS A 29 -34.77 43.00 20.07
C LYS A 29 -34.76 43.40 21.54
N GLU A 30 -33.58 43.51 22.16
CA GLU A 30 -33.48 43.95 23.56
C GLU A 30 -33.81 45.42 23.77
N ALA A 31 -33.62 46.27 22.76
CA ALA A 31 -34.03 47.67 22.83
C ALA A 31 -35.56 47.83 22.80
N GLU A 32 -36.26 46.94 22.10
CA GLU A 32 -37.72 46.94 21.95
C GLU A 32 -38.44 46.23 23.11
N GLU A 33 -38.01 44.99 23.43
CA GLU A 33 -38.67 44.11 24.40
C GLU A 33 -38.07 44.21 25.81
N GLY A 34 -36.97 44.94 25.96
CA GLY A 34 -36.18 44.97 27.18
C GLY A 34 -35.21 43.78 27.33
N ILE A 35 -34.50 43.76 28.45
CA ILE A 35 -33.43 42.79 28.71
C ILE A 35 -34.02 41.42 29.05
N SER A 36 -34.09 40.53 28.06
CA SER A 36 -34.60 39.16 28.23
C SER A 36 -33.68 38.26 29.05
N ILE A 37 -32.36 38.37 28.86
CA ILE A 37 -31.36 37.58 29.60
C ILE A 37 -30.61 38.52 30.56
N PRO A 38 -30.59 38.29 31.89
CA PRO A 38 -29.89 39.18 32.81
C PRO A 38 -28.42 39.42 32.46
N LEU A 39 -27.93 40.64 32.68
CA LEU A 39 -26.53 41.03 32.39
C LEU A 39 -25.51 40.19 33.16
N THR A 40 -25.90 39.66 34.33
CA THR A 40 -25.09 38.72 35.13
C THR A 40 -24.75 37.45 34.34
N ASN A 41 -25.67 36.96 33.50
CA ASN A 41 -25.52 35.76 32.69
C ASN A 41 -24.88 36.06 31.32
N TYR A 42 -23.73 36.75 31.33
CA TYR A 42 -23.04 37.20 30.12
C TYR A 42 -22.71 36.07 29.12
N ARG A 43 -22.53 34.83 29.60
CA ARG A 43 -22.20 33.67 28.73
C ARG A 43 -23.37 33.31 27.82
N ASP A 44 -24.56 33.20 28.40
CA ASP A 44 -25.76 32.83 27.67
C ASP A 44 -26.18 33.96 26.73
N ARG A 45 -25.94 35.22 27.15
CA ARG A 45 -26.08 36.41 26.28
C ARG A 45 -25.18 36.31 25.05
N VAL A 46 -23.90 35.97 25.23
CA VAL A 46 -22.96 35.81 24.09
C VAL A 46 -23.42 34.70 23.17
N LEU A 47 -23.87 33.55 23.70
CA LEU A 47 -24.36 32.44 22.89
C LEU A 47 -25.62 32.82 22.10
N ALA A 48 -26.58 33.48 22.74
CA ALA A 48 -27.81 33.95 22.12
C ALA A 48 -27.55 35.02 21.04
N ALA A 49 -26.67 35.99 21.32
CA ALA A 49 -26.36 37.07 20.40
C ALA A 49 -25.53 36.63 19.19
N THR A 50 -24.57 35.73 19.39
CA THR A 50 -23.65 35.30 18.31
C THR A 50 -24.18 34.10 17.52
N GLY A 51 -25.06 33.28 18.11
CA GLY A 51 -25.55 32.04 17.52
C GLY A 51 -24.51 30.92 17.42
N VAL A 52 -23.34 31.07 18.05
CA VAL A 52 -22.29 30.03 18.01
C VAL A 52 -22.55 28.93 19.04
N SER A 53 -22.09 27.71 18.75
CA SER A 53 -22.24 26.60 19.69
C SER A 53 -21.42 26.80 20.98
N LYS A 54 -21.92 26.24 22.09
CA LYS A 54 -21.23 26.25 23.40
C LYS A 54 -19.79 25.74 23.31
N ASN A 55 -19.53 24.73 22.49
CA ASN A 55 -18.18 24.18 22.28
C ASN A 55 -17.26 25.19 21.58
N THR A 56 -17.77 25.92 20.59
CA THR A 56 -17.02 26.97 19.88
C THR A 56 -16.67 28.11 20.82
N TYR A 57 -17.64 28.58 21.62
CA TYR A 57 -17.44 29.58 22.65
C TYR A 57 -16.34 29.17 23.63
N GLN A 58 -16.43 27.96 24.20
CA GLN A 58 -15.43 27.45 25.14
C GLN A 58 -14.02 27.36 24.52
N ARG A 59 -13.92 26.96 23.24
CA ARG A 59 -12.65 26.91 22.53
C ARG A 59 -12.03 28.31 22.38
N ILE A 60 -12.84 29.31 22.01
CA ILE A 60 -12.40 30.70 21.87
C ILE A 60 -11.94 31.26 23.22
N CYS A 61 -12.69 31.03 24.30
CA CYS A 61 -12.29 31.49 25.64
C CYS A 61 -10.98 30.86 26.13
N LYS A 62 -10.73 29.59 25.81
CA LYS A 62 -9.44 28.94 26.12
C LYS A 62 -8.31 29.55 25.31
N GLU A 63 -8.56 29.91 24.05
CA GLU A 63 -7.56 30.53 23.17
C GLU A 63 -7.27 31.98 23.57
N SER A 64 -8.28 32.76 23.97
CA SER A 64 -8.10 34.14 24.44
C SER A 64 -7.25 34.20 25.71
N LYS A 65 -7.54 33.36 26.71
CA LYS A 65 -6.73 33.26 27.95
C LYS A 65 -5.26 32.96 27.68
N LYS A 66 -4.97 32.12 26.67
CA LYS A 66 -3.58 31.83 26.27
C LYS A 66 -2.88 33.04 25.63
N LYS A 67 -3.62 33.90 24.94
CA LYS A 67 -3.07 35.13 24.34
C LYS A 67 -2.77 36.20 25.38
N ASP A 68 -3.64 36.36 26.38
CA ASP A 68 -3.43 37.34 27.45
C ASP A 68 -2.08 37.10 28.17
N LEU A 69 -1.63 35.83 28.22
CA LEU A 69 -0.34 35.42 28.78
C LEU A 69 0.86 35.60 27.83
N GLN A 70 0.67 35.73 26.51
CA GLN A 70 1.75 35.71 25.50
C GLN A 70 1.99 37.08 24.82
N GLY A 71 1.38 38.14 25.32
CA GLY A 71 1.55 39.50 24.80
C GLY A 71 0.70 39.82 23.56
N PRO A 72 0.73 41.07 23.08
CA PRO A 72 -0.21 41.60 22.09
C PRO A 72 0.06 41.07 20.67
N SER A 73 -0.36 39.83 20.40
CA SER A 73 -0.42 39.28 19.04
C SER A 73 -1.80 39.50 18.40
N THR A 74 -1.81 39.85 17.11
CA THR A 74 -2.96 40.47 16.41
C THR A 74 -4.00 39.50 15.82
N SER A 75 -3.93 38.18 16.04
CA SER A 75 -4.91 37.24 15.46
C SER A 75 -5.10 35.92 16.22
N PHE A 76 -6.29 35.30 16.10
CA PHE A 76 -6.56 33.92 16.54
C PHE A 76 -5.88 32.94 15.58
N GLN A 77 -5.29 31.86 16.10
CA GLN A 77 -4.62 30.87 15.26
C GLN A 77 -5.65 29.95 14.60
N ASN A 78 -5.62 29.87 13.28
CA ASN A 78 -6.51 28.96 12.54
C ASN A 78 -6.29 27.51 12.97
N PRO A 79 -7.37 26.72 13.17
CA PRO A 79 -7.26 25.33 13.58
C PRO A 79 -6.52 24.51 12.50
N LYS A 80 -5.27 24.16 12.81
CA LYS A 80 -4.40 23.20 12.11
C LYS A 80 -4.40 23.36 10.58
N LYS A 81 -3.49 24.19 10.04
CA LYS A 81 -2.92 23.89 8.71
C LYS A 81 -2.44 22.44 8.79
N ARG A 82 -2.97 21.55 7.93
CA ARG A 82 -2.49 20.17 7.82
C ARG A 82 -0.98 20.26 7.71
N LYS A 83 -0.24 19.68 8.68
CA LYS A 83 1.21 19.58 8.55
C LYS A 83 1.45 18.88 7.21
N ASN A 84 2.23 19.50 6.32
CA ASN A 84 2.71 18.83 5.13
C ASN A 84 3.51 17.61 5.62
N MET A 85 2.88 16.44 5.58
CA MET A 85 3.56 15.19 5.90
C MET A 85 4.69 15.06 4.90
N LYS A 86 5.94 15.02 5.38
CA LYS A 86 7.11 14.77 4.52
C LYS A 86 6.79 13.51 3.70
N LYS A 87 6.64 13.68 2.37
CA LYS A 87 6.47 12.54 1.48
C LYS A 87 7.73 11.68 1.62
N TRP A 88 7.56 10.42 2.00
CA TRP A 88 8.68 9.51 2.10
C TRP A 88 9.29 9.34 0.71
N LYS A 89 10.59 9.67 0.57
CA LYS A 89 11.32 9.57 -0.69
C LYS A 89 11.57 8.10 -0.99
N LEU A 90 10.61 7.51 -1.66
CA LEU A 90 10.53 6.10 -2.02
C LEU A 90 11.59 5.68 -3.07
N ASP A 91 12.39 6.62 -3.59
CA ASP A 91 13.55 6.37 -4.44
C ASP A 91 14.83 6.08 -3.64
N SER A 92 14.73 5.98 -2.31
CA SER A 92 15.87 5.68 -1.45
C SER A 92 16.34 4.22 -1.49
N PHE A 93 15.63 3.31 -2.18
CA PHE A 93 16.00 1.89 -2.22
C PHE A 93 16.84 1.59 -3.44
N THR A 94 18.03 1.04 -3.22
CA THR A 94 18.90 0.62 -4.30
C THR A 94 18.28 -0.59 -5.04
N PRO A 95 18.62 -0.80 -6.33
CA PRO A 95 18.15 -1.97 -7.07
C PRO A 95 18.48 -3.30 -6.36
N HIS A 96 19.63 -3.35 -5.68
CA HIS A 96 20.04 -4.49 -4.86
C HIS A 96 19.06 -4.74 -3.70
N GLN A 97 18.71 -3.70 -2.94
CA GLN A 97 17.75 -3.84 -1.83
C GLN A 97 16.38 -4.31 -2.31
N ILE A 98 15.89 -3.77 -3.44
CA ILE A 98 14.63 -4.20 -4.05
C ILE A 98 14.70 -5.69 -4.44
N LYS A 99 15.83 -6.12 -5.00
CA LYS A 99 16.07 -7.53 -5.36
C LYS A 99 16.04 -8.42 -4.11
N SER A 100 16.76 -8.06 -3.06
CA SER A 100 16.76 -8.84 -1.80
C SER A 100 15.36 -8.94 -1.18
N ILE A 101 14.58 -7.86 -1.21
CA ILE A 101 13.18 -7.88 -0.72
C ILE A 101 12.31 -8.84 -1.55
N ARG A 102 12.47 -8.83 -2.89
CA ARG A 102 11.77 -9.77 -3.77
C ARG A 102 12.13 -11.22 -3.45
N GLU A 103 13.41 -11.52 -3.28
CA GLU A 103 13.89 -12.85 -2.92
C GLU A 103 13.34 -13.32 -1.58
N ILE A 104 13.31 -12.45 -0.56
CA ILE A 104 12.68 -12.76 0.72
C ILE A 104 11.22 -13.18 0.52
N ILE A 105 10.45 -12.41 -0.26
CA ILE A 105 9.04 -12.73 -0.54
C ILE A 105 8.92 -14.07 -1.28
N TYR A 106 9.76 -14.34 -2.26
CA TYR A 106 9.74 -15.62 -2.98
C TYR A 106 10.13 -16.81 -2.11
N ASN A 107 11.08 -16.63 -1.18
CA ASN A 107 11.49 -17.69 -0.26
C ASN A 107 10.37 -18.12 0.69
N PHE A 108 9.46 -17.22 1.09
CA PHE A 108 8.25 -17.62 1.83
C PHE A 108 7.46 -18.70 1.08
N TYR A 109 7.27 -18.52 -0.22
CA TYR A 109 6.53 -19.46 -1.06
C TYR A 109 7.33 -20.71 -1.42
N MET A 110 8.59 -20.53 -1.84
CA MET A 110 9.38 -21.60 -2.44
C MET A 110 10.04 -22.48 -1.39
N MET A 111 10.64 -21.88 -0.36
CA MET A 111 11.42 -22.58 0.67
C MET A 111 10.56 -22.90 1.88
N GLU A 112 9.87 -21.90 2.43
CA GLU A 112 9.15 -22.06 3.70
C GLU A 112 7.75 -22.65 3.53
N LYS A 113 7.25 -22.73 2.28
CA LYS A 113 5.89 -23.17 1.93
C LYS A 113 4.80 -22.46 2.76
N LYS A 114 5.01 -21.19 3.07
CA LYS A 114 4.14 -20.35 3.92
C LYS A 114 3.73 -19.07 3.20
N PHE A 115 2.59 -18.51 3.59
CA PHE A 115 2.17 -17.21 3.06
C PHE A 115 2.94 -16.08 3.76
N PRO A 116 3.55 -15.15 3.00
CA PRO A 116 4.27 -14.02 3.58
C PRO A 116 3.30 -13.07 4.29
N THR A 117 3.73 -12.56 5.45
CA THR A 117 3.03 -11.50 6.20
C THR A 117 3.91 -10.25 6.25
N LEU A 118 3.31 -9.07 6.45
CA LEU A 118 4.11 -7.83 6.55
C LEU A 118 5.11 -7.89 7.72
N LYS A 119 4.70 -8.46 8.85
CA LYS A 119 5.57 -8.65 10.01
C LYS A 119 6.70 -9.63 9.71
N GLY A 120 6.40 -10.78 9.09
CA GLY A 120 7.40 -11.77 8.71
C GLY A 120 8.41 -11.24 7.68
N ILE A 121 7.93 -10.49 6.67
CA ILE A 121 8.82 -9.85 5.69
C ILE A 121 9.72 -8.83 6.39
N ARG A 122 9.17 -7.96 7.26
CA ARG A 122 9.96 -6.98 8.02
C ARG A 122 11.05 -7.67 8.83
N GLN A 123 10.71 -8.74 9.55
CA GLN A 123 11.67 -9.46 10.38
C GLN A 123 12.84 -9.99 9.53
N LYS A 124 12.55 -10.71 8.44
CA LYS A 124 13.61 -11.24 7.56
C LYS A 124 14.44 -10.16 6.87
N ILE A 125 13.88 -8.97 6.64
CA ILE A 125 14.63 -7.81 6.13
C ILE A 125 15.66 -7.34 7.16
N LEU A 126 15.26 -7.28 8.43
CA LEU A 126 16.14 -6.92 9.55
C LEU A 126 17.20 -8.00 9.78
N ASP A 127 16.79 -9.28 9.85
CA ASP A 127 17.68 -10.41 10.10
C ASP A 127 18.78 -10.54 9.02
N ARG A 128 18.46 -10.19 7.77
CA ARG A 128 19.42 -10.24 6.65
C ARG A 128 20.26 -8.96 6.51
N GLY A 129 20.05 -7.94 7.34
CA GLY A 129 20.77 -6.67 7.23
C GLY A 129 20.58 -5.97 5.88
N VAL A 130 19.41 -6.14 5.23
CA VAL A 130 19.18 -5.58 3.88
C VAL A 130 19.16 -4.04 3.88
N LEU A 131 18.79 -3.44 4.99
CA LEU A 131 18.73 -1.99 5.20
C LEU A 131 19.76 -1.60 6.26
N SER A 132 20.42 -0.46 6.09
CA SER A 132 21.37 0.06 7.08
C SER A 132 20.68 0.30 8.42
N GLU A 133 21.42 0.12 9.52
CA GLU A 133 20.97 0.32 10.90
C GLU A 133 20.31 1.68 11.14
N ASP A 134 20.74 2.71 10.41
CA ASP A 134 20.18 4.08 10.48
C ASP A 134 18.74 4.19 9.97
N VAL A 135 18.23 3.20 9.22
CA VAL A 135 16.80 3.06 8.87
C VAL A 135 16.06 2.37 10.03
N ALA A 136 16.40 2.78 11.25
CA ALA A 136 15.83 2.28 12.49
C ALA A 136 14.30 2.33 12.40
N GLU A 137 13.75 1.13 12.25
CA GLU A 137 12.34 0.81 12.10
C GLU A 137 11.66 1.25 10.80
N LEU A 138 11.89 0.46 9.74
CA LEU A 138 10.95 0.39 8.63
C LEU A 138 9.54 0.06 9.15
N SER A 139 8.69 1.08 9.30
CA SER A 139 7.34 0.87 9.78
C SER A 139 6.58 -0.08 8.84
N ILE A 140 5.66 -0.88 9.39
CA ILE A 140 4.82 -1.81 8.61
C ILE A 140 4.08 -1.08 7.49
N SER A 141 3.62 0.15 7.76
CA SER A 141 2.96 1.02 6.78
C SER A 141 3.90 1.46 5.66
N THR A 142 5.17 1.69 5.98
CA THR A 142 6.21 2.03 5.00
C THR A 142 6.53 0.83 4.12
N LEU A 143 6.73 -0.35 4.72
CA LEU A 143 6.93 -1.60 3.98
C LEU A 143 5.73 -1.88 3.06
N SER A 144 4.50 -1.73 3.54
CA SER A 144 3.30 -1.93 2.72
C SER A 144 3.26 -1.01 1.48
N ARG A 145 3.66 0.26 1.64
CA ARG A 145 3.76 1.22 0.52
C ARG A 145 4.88 0.85 -0.45
N LEU A 146 6.04 0.44 0.07
CA LEU A 146 7.16 -0.04 -0.74
C LEU A 146 6.76 -1.24 -1.59
N LEU A 147 6.15 -2.27 -0.98
CA LEU A 147 5.70 -3.48 -1.66
C LEU A 147 4.77 -3.15 -2.83
N LYS A 148 3.82 -2.22 -2.64
CA LYS A 148 2.95 -1.74 -3.73
C LYS A 148 3.73 -1.10 -4.87
N LYS A 149 4.75 -0.29 -4.57
CA LYS A 149 5.56 0.41 -5.59
C LYS A 149 6.45 -0.53 -6.38
N ILE A 150 7.08 -1.51 -5.72
CA ILE A 150 7.88 -2.55 -6.40
C ILE A 150 7.00 -3.59 -7.11
N GLY A 151 5.67 -3.45 -6.98
CA GLY A 151 4.64 -4.12 -7.75
C GLY A 151 4.12 -5.42 -7.13
N PHE A 152 4.05 -5.52 -5.81
CA PHE A 152 3.29 -6.54 -5.10
C PHE A 152 1.95 -5.99 -4.62
N LYS A 153 0.91 -6.81 -4.68
CA LYS A 153 -0.43 -6.49 -4.21
C LYS A 153 -1.04 -7.66 -3.43
N TRP A 154 -1.89 -7.31 -2.46
CA TRP A 154 -2.70 -8.31 -1.76
C TRP A 154 -3.90 -8.67 -2.61
N GLN A 155 -4.00 -9.95 -2.98
CA GLN A 155 -5.10 -10.51 -3.75
C GLN A 155 -5.96 -11.38 -2.84
N LYS A 156 -7.28 -11.19 -2.88
CA LYS A 156 -8.23 -12.10 -2.20
C LYS A 156 -8.33 -13.40 -3.01
N MET A 157 -8.25 -14.53 -2.32
CA MET A 157 -8.56 -15.85 -2.87
C MET A 157 -10.05 -16.16 -2.71
N GLN A 158 -10.50 -17.24 -3.34
CA GLN A 158 -11.88 -17.75 -3.21
C GLN A 158 -12.24 -18.01 -1.73
N ASP A 159 -11.28 -18.55 -0.98
CA ASP A 159 -11.37 -18.79 0.47
C ASP A 159 -11.23 -17.52 1.33
N LYS A 160 -11.51 -16.33 0.77
CA LYS A 160 -11.42 -14.99 1.41
C LYS A 160 -10.05 -14.57 1.98
N ARG A 161 -9.10 -15.49 2.11
CA ARG A 161 -7.70 -15.24 2.50
C ARG A 161 -7.03 -14.30 1.51
N LYS A 162 -6.11 -13.47 2.01
CA LYS A 162 -5.32 -12.55 1.18
C LYS A 162 -3.91 -13.09 1.01
N VAL A 163 -3.43 -13.10 -0.23
CA VAL A 163 -2.09 -13.53 -0.60
C VAL A 163 -1.35 -12.38 -1.26
N LEU A 164 -0.07 -12.20 -0.93
CA LEU A 164 0.78 -11.18 -1.54
C LEU A 164 1.34 -11.69 -2.86
N CYS A 165 0.82 -11.23 -3.99
CA CYS A 165 1.31 -11.64 -5.30
C CYS A 165 1.85 -10.44 -6.09
N GLU A 166 2.70 -10.71 -7.09
CA GLU A 166 3.05 -9.68 -8.08
C GLU A 166 1.78 -9.09 -8.73
N SER A 167 1.87 -7.82 -9.12
CA SER A 167 0.82 -7.12 -9.85
C SER A 167 0.58 -7.79 -11.19
N TYR A 168 -0.61 -7.56 -11.77
CA TYR A 168 -0.94 -8.14 -13.07
C TYR A 168 0.01 -7.65 -14.15
N ASP A 169 0.32 -6.35 -14.17
CA ASP A 169 1.16 -5.75 -15.22
C ASP A 169 2.59 -6.30 -15.20
N ILE A 170 3.16 -6.52 -14.01
CA ILE A 170 4.48 -7.14 -13.87
C ILE A 170 4.43 -8.59 -14.36
N ARG A 171 3.44 -9.37 -13.92
CA ARG A 171 3.28 -10.76 -14.39
C ARG A 171 3.08 -10.83 -15.89
N ALA A 172 2.27 -9.95 -16.47
CA ALA A 172 2.04 -9.87 -17.90
C ALA A 172 3.34 -9.55 -18.66
N LYS A 173 4.14 -8.59 -18.17
CA LYS A 173 5.47 -8.28 -18.72
C LYS A 173 6.42 -9.48 -18.64
N ARG A 174 6.45 -10.20 -17.52
CA ARG A 174 7.24 -11.43 -17.36
C ARG A 174 6.79 -12.51 -18.32
N ILE A 175 5.49 -12.76 -18.43
CA ILE A 175 4.94 -13.75 -19.36
C ILE A 175 5.28 -13.36 -20.80
N LYS A 176 5.14 -12.08 -21.18
CA LYS A 176 5.51 -11.59 -22.51
C LYS A 176 7.00 -11.78 -22.78
N PHE A 177 7.86 -11.46 -21.81
CA PHE A 177 9.30 -11.68 -21.91
C PHE A 177 9.63 -13.17 -22.07
N LEU A 178 9.09 -14.04 -21.22
CA LEU A 178 9.29 -15.48 -21.30
C LEU A 178 8.76 -16.06 -22.61
N LYS A 179 7.61 -15.61 -23.09
CA LYS A 179 7.07 -15.98 -24.41
C LYS A 179 8.00 -15.54 -25.53
N LYS A 180 8.55 -14.32 -25.48
CA LYS A 180 9.52 -13.85 -26.46
C LYS A 180 10.80 -14.68 -26.42
N LEU A 181 11.35 -14.90 -25.22
CA LEU A 181 12.56 -15.69 -25.02
C LEU A 181 12.38 -17.12 -25.52
N LEU A 182 11.27 -17.76 -25.17
CA LEU A 182 10.99 -19.14 -25.59
C LEU A 182 10.54 -19.23 -27.06
N SER A 183 9.99 -18.16 -27.64
CA SER A 183 9.71 -18.07 -29.08
C SER A 183 10.97 -17.97 -29.93
N ILE A 184 12.05 -17.36 -29.41
CA ILE A 184 13.34 -17.32 -30.12
C ILE A 184 13.90 -18.74 -30.30
N VAL A 185 13.63 -19.63 -29.35
CA VAL A 185 14.08 -21.02 -29.37
C VAL A 185 12.98 -21.98 -29.83
N ASN A 186 11.80 -21.47 -30.25
CA ASN A 186 10.57 -22.25 -30.49
C ASN A 186 10.25 -23.33 -29.42
N GLY A 187 10.83 -23.23 -28.23
CA GLY A 187 10.88 -24.28 -27.22
C GLY A 187 9.80 -24.14 -26.15
N LEU A 188 8.75 -23.36 -26.38
CA LEU A 188 7.68 -23.14 -25.40
C LEU A 188 6.66 -24.28 -25.42
N LEU A 189 6.63 -25.11 -24.37
CA LEU A 189 5.51 -26.01 -24.14
C LEU A 189 4.39 -25.29 -23.37
N ILE A 190 3.25 -25.06 -24.02
CA ILE A 190 2.00 -24.67 -23.36
C ILE A 190 0.98 -25.77 -23.60
N PHE A 191 0.47 -26.36 -22.53
CA PHE A 191 -0.71 -27.21 -22.58
C PHE A 191 -1.73 -26.72 -21.56
N LYS A 192 -3.02 -26.88 -21.88
CA LYS A 192 -4.11 -26.53 -20.97
C LYS A 192 -4.20 -27.61 -19.90
N SER A 193 -4.12 -27.20 -18.64
CA SER A 193 -4.32 -28.13 -17.54
C SER A 193 -5.79 -28.55 -17.45
N GLY A 194 -6.02 -29.84 -17.21
CA GLY A 194 -7.34 -30.44 -17.03
C GLY A 194 -7.90 -30.30 -15.61
N THR A 195 -7.06 -30.00 -14.62
CA THR A 195 -7.47 -29.82 -13.23
C THR A 195 -7.95 -28.39 -12.95
N LYS A 196 -9.04 -28.26 -12.17
CA LYS A 196 -9.54 -26.97 -11.66
C LYS A 196 -8.76 -26.48 -10.43
N THR A 197 -7.94 -27.36 -9.83
CA THR A 197 -7.10 -27.10 -8.66
C THR A 197 -5.67 -26.86 -9.11
N GLY A 198 -4.99 -25.90 -8.48
CA GLY A 198 -3.68 -25.39 -8.92
C GLY A 198 -2.48 -26.35 -8.83
N ASP A 199 -2.71 -27.64 -8.64
CA ASP A 199 -1.68 -28.67 -8.65
C ASP A 199 -1.65 -29.37 -10.02
N TYR A 200 -0.91 -28.75 -10.93
CA TYR A 200 -0.70 -29.21 -12.31
C TYR A 200 0.41 -30.28 -12.41
N HIS A 201 1.08 -30.61 -11.29
CA HIS A 201 2.24 -31.52 -11.30
C HIS A 201 1.86 -32.94 -11.73
N ASN A 202 0.61 -33.36 -11.54
CA ASN A 202 0.13 -34.69 -11.95
C ASN A 202 -0.02 -34.84 -13.48
N GLU A 203 -0.14 -33.74 -14.22
CA GLU A 203 -0.35 -33.77 -15.68
C GLU A 203 0.97 -33.72 -16.47
N MET A 204 2.00 -33.10 -15.87
CA MET A 204 3.35 -33.18 -16.40
C MET A 204 3.94 -34.57 -16.09
N ASN A 205 4.27 -35.33 -17.13
CA ASN A 205 4.86 -36.65 -17.01
C ASN A 205 6.04 -36.80 -17.98
N SER A 206 6.84 -37.84 -17.76
CA SER A 206 8.02 -38.12 -18.56
C SER A 206 7.75 -38.17 -20.06
N LYS A 207 6.60 -38.70 -20.50
CA LYS A 207 6.27 -38.79 -21.93
C LYS A 207 6.08 -37.39 -22.52
N ASN A 208 5.33 -36.52 -21.84
CA ASN A 208 5.10 -35.15 -22.27
C ASN A 208 6.40 -34.35 -22.30
N PHE A 209 7.23 -34.50 -21.26
CA PHE A 209 8.55 -33.89 -21.19
C PHE A 209 9.46 -34.32 -22.34
N MET A 210 9.64 -35.62 -22.56
CA MET A 210 10.50 -36.13 -23.65
C MET A 210 9.97 -35.74 -25.03
N THR A 211 8.65 -35.78 -25.22
CA THR A 211 8.04 -35.34 -26.49
C THR A 211 8.37 -33.89 -26.78
N TRP A 212 8.31 -33.02 -25.77
CA TRP A 212 8.71 -31.62 -25.92
C TRP A 212 10.22 -31.46 -26.17
N VAL A 213 11.06 -32.17 -25.43
CA VAL A 213 12.53 -32.11 -25.60
C VAL A 213 12.92 -32.51 -27.02
N GLU A 214 12.46 -33.69 -27.48
CA GLU A 214 12.83 -34.26 -28.77
C GLU A 214 12.22 -33.50 -29.94
N ARG A 215 10.94 -33.14 -29.85
CA ARG A 215 10.19 -32.63 -31.02
C ARG A 215 10.16 -31.13 -31.13
N GLN A 216 10.50 -30.41 -30.06
CA GLN A 216 10.34 -28.96 -30.02
C GLN A 216 11.58 -28.24 -29.49
N LEU A 217 12.18 -28.69 -28.39
CA LEU A 217 13.33 -28.00 -27.81
C LEU A 217 14.62 -28.24 -28.59
N LEU A 218 15.06 -29.50 -28.73
CA LEU A 218 16.33 -29.85 -29.37
C LEU A 218 16.42 -29.37 -30.84
N PRO A 219 15.37 -29.52 -31.68
CA PRO A 219 15.44 -29.09 -33.08
C PRO A 219 15.59 -27.57 -33.27
N ASN A 220 15.21 -26.79 -32.26
CA ASN A 220 15.23 -25.34 -32.31
C ASN A 220 16.32 -24.73 -31.41
N LEU A 221 17.17 -25.57 -30.81
CA LEU A 221 18.28 -25.14 -29.97
C LEU A 221 19.47 -24.75 -30.86
N PRO A 222 20.06 -23.54 -30.70
CA PRO A 222 21.27 -23.17 -31.43
C PRO A 222 22.42 -24.16 -31.17
N GLU A 223 23.33 -24.33 -32.13
CA GLU A 223 24.50 -25.18 -31.95
C GLU A 223 25.32 -24.76 -30.72
N ARG A 224 25.97 -25.73 -30.08
CA ARG A 224 26.80 -25.56 -28.86
C ARG A 224 26.06 -24.94 -27.66
N SER A 225 24.74 -25.07 -27.63
CA SER A 225 23.94 -24.67 -26.48
C SER A 225 24.05 -25.67 -25.33
N VAL A 226 24.05 -25.15 -24.10
CA VAL A 226 24.01 -25.97 -22.87
C VAL A 226 22.57 -26.01 -22.36
N PHE A 227 22.02 -27.22 -22.23
CA PHE A 227 20.69 -27.44 -21.67
C PHE A 227 20.80 -27.79 -20.18
N VAL A 228 20.36 -26.88 -19.31
CA VAL A 228 20.35 -27.07 -17.85
C VAL A 228 18.91 -27.33 -17.39
N VAL A 229 18.70 -28.44 -16.70
CA VAL A 229 17.38 -28.88 -16.22
C VAL A 229 17.43 -29.08 -14.70
N ASP A 230 16.36 -28.74 -13.99
CA ASP A 230 16.22 -29.06 -12.58
C ASP A 230 15.97 -30.57 -12.34
N ASN A 231 16.15 -31.04 -11.11
CA ASN A 231 16.00 -32.46 -10.75
C ASN A 231 14.54 -32.82 -10.41
N ALA A 232 13.63 -32.69 -11.38
CA ALA A 232 12.24 -33.09 -11.20
C ALA A 232 12.02 -34.58 -11.45
N SER A 233 11.09 -35.20 -10.71
CA SER A 233 10.84 -36.65 -10.76
C SER A 233 10.49 -37.18 -12.16
N TYR A 234 9.86 -36.36 -13.00
CA TYR A 234 9.48 -36.72 -14.37
C TYR A 234 10.61 -36.59 -15.41
N HIS A 235 11.75 -35.98 -15.06
CA HIS A 235 12.96 -35.99 -15.90
C HIS A 235 13.70 -37.34 -15.78
N ASN A 236 13.57 -37.98 -14.62
CA ASN A 236 14.29 -39.19 -14.29
C ASN A 236 13.46 -40.42 -14.65
N VAL A 237 13.57 -40.91 -15.88
CA VAL A 237 13.03 -42.24 -16.23
C VAL A 237 14.05 -43.29 -15.83
N PRO A 238 13.71 -44.23 -14.94
CA PRO A 238 14.63 -45.32 -14.63
C PRO A 238 14.94 -46.12 -15.91
N ILE A 239 16.22 -46.28 -16.23
CA ILE A 239 16.71 -47.03 -17.41
C ILE A 239 16.05 -48.43 -17.50
N LYS A 240 15.79 -49.07 -16.35
CA LYS A 240 15.08 -50.35 -16.24
C LYS A 240 13.66 -50.35 -16.84
N LYS A 241 12.97 -49.21 -16.87
CA LYS A 241 11.59 -49.06 -17.41
C LYS A 241 11.60 -48.96 -18.93
N ILE A 242 12.66 -48.39 -19.52
CA ILE A 242 12.90 -48.34 -20.97
C ILE A 242 13.31 -49.73 -21.47
N LEU A 243 14.24 -50.39 -20.78
CA LEU A 243 14.66 -51.76 -21.09
C LEU A 243 13.50 -52.77 -21.03
N ARG A 244 12.61 -52.69 -20.03
CA ARG A 244 11.39 -53.52 -19.98
C ARG A 244 10.42 -53.28 -21.13
N ARG A 245 10.44 -52.08 -21.72
CA ARG A 245 9.55 -51.68 -22.82
C ARG A 245 10.13 -52.06 -24.19
N LEU A 246 11.47 -52.02 -24.32
CA LEU A 246 12.20 -52.41 -25.52
C LEU A 246 12.38 -53.94 -25.65
N LEU A 247 12.52 -54.66 -24.53
CA LEU A 247 12.78 -56.11 -24.55
C LEU A 247 11.52 -56.98 -24.58
N GLY A 248 10.33 -56.39 -24.49
CA GLY A 248 9.06 -57.12 -24.39
C GLY A 248 8.98 -57.97 -23.12
N LYS A 249 7.76 -58.23 -22.63
CA LYS A 249 7.58 -59.31 -21.67
C LYS A 249 7.86 -60.62 -22.42
N ARG A 250 9.08 -61.16 -22.33
CA ARG A 250 9.25 -62.61 -22.48
C ARG A 250 8.44 -63.23 -21.35
N LYS A 251 7.36 -63.90 -21.74
CA LYS A 251 6.55 -64.74 -20.85
C LYS A 251 7.44 -65.80 -20.20
#